data_AF-A0A066YZR8-F1
#
_entry.id   AF-A0A066YZR8-F1
#
_cell.length_a   1.000
_cell.length_b   1.000
_cell.length_c   1.000
_cell.angle_alpha   90.00
_cell.angle_beta   90.00
_cell.angle_gamma   90.00
#
_symmetry.space_group_name_H-M   'P 1'
#
loop_
_entity.id
_entity.type
_entity.pdbx_description
1 polymer ?
#
loop_
_entity_poly.entity_id
_entity_poly.type
_entity_poly.pdbx_seq_one_letter_code
_entity_poly.pdbx_strand_id
1 'polypeptide(L)'
;MSEEKEPQGPERPAGSEQSAEKRPEQPVEKADDGAAADGAAKEPEPAPAAEEPVPAEPVTARQGAPVPVALPSDGRTRLKAAVWPPRVSRGQLVVALLLFALGLALAIQVRSTNDHSQLRGARQEDLVRILDELDGRQQRLQFEKTQLEQSLAQLENSSNQAKEAQEQTRRKAAELGVLAGTEKATGPGIVLTIDDPQGQVKADMLLDTLQELRAAGAEAIQINDVRVVAGTYFTDNASGGGVRIDGKNVSQPFRFTVVGNPQDLTPALNIPGGVVRSLEKQQARATIAQPQKVVVDALATPKPLQYGKPAAK
;
A
#
# COMPACT_ATOMS: atom_id res chain seq x y z
N MET A 1 42.69 56.99 11.62
CA MET A 1 43.53 55.77 11.55
C MET A 1 42.72 54.67 12.22
N SER A 2 42.12 53.73 11.49
CA SER A 2 42.20 53.53 10.04
C SER A 2 40.98 52.83 9.43
N GLU A 3 40.72 53.20 8.17
CA GLU A 3 40.15 52.43 7.04
C GLU A 3 39.11 51.30 7.29
N GLU A 4 37.84 51.65 7.07
CA GLU A 4 37.08 51.27 5.85
C GLU A 4 37.46 49.98 5.09
N LYS A 5 36.46 49.07 4.91
CA LYS A 5 36.21 48.38 3.63
C LYS A 5 34.87 47.62 3.57
N GLU A 6 34.03 47.98 2.59
CA GLU A 6 33.19 46.99 1.87
C GLU A 6 34.05 46.27 0.80
N PRO A 7 33.60 45.11 0.29
CA PRO A 7 33.07 45.19 -1.07
C PRO A 7 31.89 44.23 -1.39
N GLN A 8 31.02 44.75 -2.27
CA GLN A 8 30.28 44.12 -3.37
C GLN A 8 30.51 42.63 -3.67
N GLY A 9 29.44 41.91 -4.02
CA GLY A 9 29.48 40.54 -4.57
C GLY A 9 28.92 40.41 -5.99
N PRO A 10 29.29 39.34 -6.73
CA PRO A 10 28.62 38.81 -7.93
C PRO A 10 28.04 37.38 -7.66
N GLU A 11 27.06 36.81 -8.38
CA GLU A 11 26.14 37.32 -9.43
C GLU A 11 24.86 36.45 -9.49
N ARG A 12 24.30 36.14 -10.68
CA ARG A 12 23.34 35.04 -10.95
C ARG A 12 23.83 34.20 -12.14
N PRO A 13 23.41 32.93 -12.25
CA PRO A 13 22.32 32.59 -13.18
C PRO A 13 21.19 31.80 -12.50
N ALA A 14 19.92 31.80 -12.91
CA ALA A 14 19.25 32.02 -14.21
C ALA A 14 19.16 30.77 -15.13
N GLY A 15 18.04 30.03 -15.00
CA GLY A 15 17.42 29.31 -16.12
C GLY A 15 17.59 27.79 -16.21
N SER A 16 16.54 27.05 -15.80
CA SER A 16 16.04 25.87 -16.52
C SER A 16 14.62 25.53 -16.02
N GLU A 17 13.63 25.55 -16.90
CA GLU A 17 12.25 25.18 -16.60
C GLU A 17 12.00 23.67 -16.85
N GLN A 18 10.77 23.23 -16.60
CA GLN A 18 10.15 22.00 -17.14
C GLN A 18 10.77 20.64 -16.73
N SER A 19 10.01 19.90 -15.91
CA SER A 19 9.15 18.87 -16.52
C SER A 19 7.91 18.61 -15.66
N ALA A 20 6.79 18.27 -16.29
CA ALA A 20 5.54 17.89 -15.65
C ALA A 20 5.15 16.50 -16.15
N GLU A 21 5.45 15.46 -15.36
CA GLU A 21 5.22 14.07 -15.75
C GLU A 21 3.90 13.52 -15.17
N LYS A 22 3.21 12.70 -15.96
CA LYS A 22 1.80 12.34 -15.75
C LYS A 22 1.58 11.40 -14.56
N ARG A 23 0.45 11.60 -13.87
CA ARG A 23 -0.18 10.62 -12.99
C ARG A 23 -1.23 9.83 -13.80
N PRO A 24 -1.13 8.49 -13.92
CA PRO A 24 -2.22 7.67 -14.48
C PRO A 24 -3.38 7.54 -13.49
N GLU A 25 -4.60 7.45 -14.02
CA GLU A 25 -5.81 7.15 -13.26
C GLU A 25 -6.03 5.63 -13.17
N GLN A 26 -6.78 5.17 -12.16
CA GLN A 26 -7.31 3.81 -12.08
C GLN A 26 -8.84 3.88 -11.97
N PRO A 27 -9.62 3.05 -12.72
CA PRO A 27 -11.07 3.04 -12.62
C PRO A 27 -11.57 2.47 -11.28
N VAL A 28 -12.77 2.89 -10.88
CA VAL A 28 -13.48 2.31 -9.73
C VAL A 28 -14.40 1.19 -10.21
N GLU A 29 -14.20 -0.03 -9.71
CA GLU A 29 -15.12 -1.14 -9.92
C GLU A 29 -16.24 -1.11 -8.88
N LYS A 30 -17.48 -1.42 -9.30
CA LYS A 30 -18.64 -1.56 -8.43
C LYS A 30 -19.16 -2.99 -8.50
N ALA A 31 -19.43 -3.58 -7.33
CA ALA A 31 -20.31 -4.73 -7.22
C ALA A 31 -21.78 -4.29 -7.21
N ASP A 32 -22.67 -5.18 -7.68
CA ASP A 32 -24.04 -5.33 -7.18
C ASP A 32 -24.53 -6.78 -7.44
N ASP A 33 -25.54 -7.24 -6.71
CA ASP A 33 -25.94 -8.65 -6.61
C ASP A 33 -27.06 -9.09 -7.60
N GLY A 34 -27.29 -10.41 -7.75
CA GLY A 34 -28.43 -10.93 -8.55
C GLY A 34 -28.62 -12.46 -8.61
N ALA A 35 -29.58 -12.98 -7.82
CA ALA A 35 -30.15 -14.35 -7.81
C ALA A 35 -30.39 -14.99 -9.22
N ALA A 36 -30.13 -16.28 -9.47
CA ALA A 36 -30.84 -17.51 -9.04
C ALA A 36 -32.31 -17.61 -9.52
N ALA A 37 -32.89 -18.77 -9.88
CA ALA A 37 -32.46 -20.19 -9.91
C ALA A 37 -32.90 -20.81 -11.27
N ASP A 38 -33.18 -22.10 -11.55
CA ASP A 38 -33.32 -23.40 -10.85
C ASP A 38 -33.19 -24.56 -11.90
N GLY A 39 -33.26 -25.85 -11.52
CA GLY A 39 -33.70 -26.91 -12.44
C GLY A 39 -33.06 -28.31 -12.37
N ALA A 40 -33.29 -29.05 -11.27
CA ALA A 40 -33.38 -30.53 -11.12
C ALA A 40 -32.61 -31.54 -12.03
N ALA A 41 -32.07 -32.60 -11.40
CA ALA A 41 -31.32 -33.69 -12.06
C ALA A 41 -32.16 -34.93 -12.47
N LYS A 42 -31.63 -35.74 -13.41
CA LYS A 42 -31.81 -37.21 -13.41
C LYS A 42 -30.86 -37.99 -14.34
N GLU A 43 -30.24 -39.03 -13.78
CA GLU A 43 -29.77 -40.26 -14.45
C GLU A 43 -30.87 -41.36 -14.31
N PRO A 44 -30.80 -42.57 -14.93
CA PRO A 44 -29.60 -43.35 -15.27
C PRO A 44 -29.58 -44.12 -16.62
N GLU A 45 -28.54 -44.95 -16.77
CA GLU A 45 -28.32 -46.08 -17.69
C GLU A 45 -29.54 -47.05 -17.84
N PRO A 46 -29.63 -47.90 -18.90
CA PRO A 46 -28.74 -49.08 -19.02
C PRO A 46 -28.36 -49.55 -20.45
N ALA A 47 -27.39 -50.47 -20.52
CA ALA A 47 -27.03 -51.25 -21.71
C ALA A 47 -27.88 -52.53 -21.90
N PRO A 48 -27.94 -53.04 -23.15
CA PRO A 48 -27.83 -54.48 -23.43
C PRO A 48 -26.88 -54.75 -24.63
N ALA A 49 -26.49 -55.96 -25.02
CA ALA A 49 -26.26 -57.26 -24.38
C ALA A 49 -25.49 -58.12 -25.42
N ALA A 50 -24.90 -59.25 -25.04
CA ALA A 50 -24.20 -60.14 -25.99
C ALA A 50 -25.12 -61.24 -26.53
N GLU A 51 -24.76 -61.84 -27.68
CA GLU A 51 -24.76 -63.30 -27.79
C GLU A 51 -23.84 -63.85 -28.91
N GLU A 52 -23.50 -65.12 -28.74
CA GLU A 52 -22.66 -65.98 -29.59
C GLU A 52 -23.55 -66.69 -30.67
N PRO A 53 -23.14 -67.67 -31.53
CA PRO A 53 -22.14 -68.72 -31.25
C PRO A 53 -21.25 -69.24 -32.41
N VAL A 54 -20.31 -70.11 -32.02
CA VAL A 54 -19.60 -71.09 -32.86
C VAL A 54 -20.57 -72.24 -33.26
N PRO A 55 -20.24 -73.14 -34.23
CA PRO A 55 -19.72 -74.44 -33.78
C PRO A 55 -18.82 -75.26 -34.74
N ALA A 56 -18.11 -76.22 -34.12
CA ALA A 56 -17.83 -77.60 -34.58
C ALA A 56 -16.83 -77.92 -35.71
N GLU A 57 -15.74 -78.61 -35.31
CA GLU A 57 -15.11 -79.69 -36.09
C GLU A 57 -16.04 -80.93 -36.17
N PRO A 58 -15.69 -82.01 -36.91
CA PRO A 58 -15.14 -83.15 -36.16
C PRO A 58 -14.06 -84.03 -36.85
N VAL A 59 -12.97 -84.27 -36.12
CA VAL A 59 -12.36 -85.58 -35.78
C VAL A 59 -12.69 -86.81 -36.66
N THR A 60 -11.66 -87.49 -37.20
CA THR A 60 -11.36 -88.95 -37.06
C THR A 60 -10.19 -89.38 -37.97
N ALA A 61 -9.57 -90.58 -37.87
CA ALA A 61 -8.93 -91.26 -36.73
C ALA A 61 -8.24 -92.57 -37.21
N ARG A 62 -7.18 -93.02 -36.52
CA ARG A 62 -6.53 -94.38 -36.64
C ARG A 62 -5.81 -94.66 -37.99
N GLN A 63 -4.88 -95.61 -38.15
CA GLN A 63 -4.01 -96.40 -37.24
C GLN A 63 -2.85 -96.98 -38.09
N GLY A 64 -1.72 -97.37 -37.47
CA GLY A 64 -0.73 -98.22 -38.14
C GLY A 64 0.70 -98.15 -37.60
N ALA A 65 1.09 -99.11 -36.76
CA ALA A 65 2.49 -99.49 -36.53
C ALA A 65 2.71 -100.90 -37.09
N PRO A 66 3.92 -101.22 -37.56
CA PRO A 66 4.74 -102.16 -36.80
C PRO A 66 6.23 -101.74 -36.72
N VAL A 67 7.09 -102.66 -36.27
CA VAL A 67 8.42 -102.38 -35.67
C VAL A 67 9.59 -102.82 -36.62
N PRO A 68 10.86 -103.05 -36.21
CA PRO A 68 11.99 -102.27 -36.73
C PRO A 68 12.99 -103.03 -37.64
N VAL A 69 13.89 -102.30 -38.30
CA VAL A 69 15.20 -102.80 -38.80
C VAL A 69 16.30 -101.76 -38.49
N ALA A 70 17.53 -102.21 -38.23
CA ALA A 70 18.61 -101.40 -37.64
C ALA A 70 19.51 -100.65 -38.63
N LEU A 71 20.21 -99.63 -38.10
CA LEU A 71 21.41 -98.99 -38.68
C LEU A 71 22.60 -99.98 -38.63
N PRO A 72 23.57 -99.96 -39.57
CA PRO A 72 24.60 -98.89 -39.69
C PRO A 72 25.02 -98.61 -41.17
N SER A 73 26.01 -97.78 -41.53
CA SER A 73 26.64 -96.59 -40.94
C SER A 73 27.40 -95.82 -42.04
N ASP A 74 27.02 -94.58 -42.37
CA ASP A 74 27.99 -93.51 -42.69
C ASP A 74 27.30 -92.14 -42.84
N GLY A 75 27.66 -91.16 -42.00
CA GLY A 75 26.98 -89.86 -41.94
C GLY A 75 27.58 -88.78 -42.87
N ARG A 76 28.86 -88.91 -43.23
CA ARG A 76 29.64 -87.80 -43.83
C ARG A 76 29.56 -87.71 -45.36
N THR A 77 29.19 -88.79 -46.04
CA THR A 77 28.98 -88.83 -47.50
C THR A 77 27.60 -88.29 -47.92
N ARG A 78 26.56 -88.50 -47.11
CA ARG A 78 25.18 -88.05 -47.44
C ARG A 78 25.08 -86.52 -47.60
N LEU A 79 25.73 -85.74 -46.74
CA LEU A 79 25.70 -84.27 -46.84
C LEU A 79 26.37 -83.73 -48.11
N LYS A 80 27.40 -84.41 -48.65
CA LYS A 80 28.06 -84.00 -49.89
C LYS A 80 27.32 -84.47 -51.15
N ALA A 81 26.57 -85.57 -51.07
CA ALA A 81 25.72 -86.07 -52.16
C ALA A 81 24.36 -85.36 -52.26
N ALA A 82 23.87 -84.73 -51.17
CA ALA A 82 22.57 -84.04 -51.15
C ALA A 82 22.62 -82.58 -51.66
N VAL A 83 23.82 -82.00 -51.82
CA VAL A 83 24.01 -80.56 -52.11
C VAL A 83 24.61 -80.30 -53.50
N TRP A 84 24.88 -81.36 -54.28
CA TRP A 84 25.41 -81.26 -55.64
C TRP A 84 24.79 -82.33 -56.56
N PRO A 85 24.37 -82.00 -57.80
CA PRO A 85 24.52 -80.72 -58.51
C PRO A 85 23.41 -79.70 -58.18
N PRO A 86 23.72 -78.39 -58.18
CA PRO A 86 22.75 -77.34 -57.88
C PRO A 86 21.85 -77.06 -59.10
N ARG A 87 20.69 -77.73 -59.17
CA ARG A 87 19.63 -77.42 -60.15
C ARG A 87 18.86 -76.15 -59.74
N VAL A 88 19.53 -75.00 -59.76
CA VAL A 88 18.95 -73.71 -59.39
C VAL A 88 17.92 -73.28 -60.44
N SER A 89 16.65 -73.55 -60.17
CA SER A 89 15.53 -73.05 -60.97
C SER A 89 15.49 -71.51 -60.95
N ARG A 90 15.02 -70.88 -62.03
CA ARG A 90 14.79 -69.41 -62.06
C ARG A 90 13.89 -68.96 -60.90
N GLY A 91 12.87 -69.75 -60.55
CA GLY A 91 12.02 -69.48 -59.38
C GLY A 91 12.75 -69.60 -58.05
N GLN A 92 13.75 -70.48 -57.95
CA GLN A 92 14.55 -70.67 -56.73
C GLN A 92 15.55 -69.53 -56.51
N LEU A 93 16.05 -68.91 -57.58
CA LEU A 93 16.77 -67.63 -57.53
C LEU A 93 15.86 -66.48 -57.05
N VAL A 94 14.62 -66.41 -57.52
CA VAL A 94 13.65 -65.41 -57.06
C VAL A 94 13.32 -65.60 -55.58
N VAL A 95 13.08 -66.84 -55.12
CA VAL A 95 12.86 -67.13 -53.69
C VAL A 95 14.08 -66.79 -52.85
N ALA A 96 15.30 -67.11 -53.29
CA ALA A 96 16.53 -66.74 -52.59
C ALA A 96 16.71 -65.22 -52.50
N LEU A 97 16.41 -64.47 -53.58
CA LEU A 97 16.49 -63.01 -53.60
C LEU A 97 15.40 -62.36 -52.73
N LEU A 98 14.19 -62.91 -52.70
CA LEU A 98 13.11 -62.47 -51.80
C LEU A 98 13.45 -62.72 -50.34
N LEU A 99 14.01 -63.90 -49.99
CA LEU A 99 14.46 -64.20 -48.64
C LEU A 99 15.67 -63.36 -48.23
N PHE A 100 16.59 -63.05 -49.15
CA PHE A 100 17.70 -62.12 -48.90
C PHE A 100 17.19 -60.69 -48.69
N ALA A 101 16.25 -60.21 -49.52
CA ALA A 101 15.66 -58.88 -49.37
C ALA A 101 14.82 -58.77 -48.08
N LEU A 102 14.06 -59.80 -47.71
CA LEU A 102 13.33 -59.88 -46.46
C LEU A 102 14.27 -59.93 -45.24
N GLY A 103 15.33 -60.74 -45.32
CA GLY A 103 16.37 -60.82 -44.29
C GLY A 103 17.14 -59.50 -44.13
N LEU A 104 17.41 -58.79 -45.23
CA LEU A 104 18.02 -57.46 -45.23
C LEU A 104 17.07 -56.40 -44.68
N ALA A 105 15.79 -56.43 -45.04
CA ALA A 105 14.76 -55.54 -44.51
C ALA A 105 14.57 -55.76 -43.00
N LEU A 106 14.47 -57.02 -42.54
CA LEU A 106 14.45 -57.37 -41.12
C LEU A 106 15.74 -56.95 -40.41
N ALA A 107 16.91 -57.13 -41.02
CA ALA A 107 18.17 -56.68 -40.45
C ALA A 107 18.22 -55.14 -40.33
N ILE A 108 17.74 -54.39 -41.34
CA ILE A 108 17.64 -52.92 -41.29
C ILE A 108 16.60 -52.48 -40.25
N GLN A 109 15.46 -53.15 -40.14
CA GLN A 109 14.40 -52.81 -39.18
C GLN A 109 14.81 -53.13 -37.73
N VAL A 110 15.49 -54.26 -37.51
CA VAL A 110 16.10 -54.63 -36.21
C VAL A 110 17.32 -53.74 -35.91
N ARG A 111 18.07 -53.30 -36.92
CA ARG A 111 19.18 -52.34 -36.74
C ARG A 111 18.64 -50.97 -36.35
N SER A 112 17.64 -50.45 -37.06
CA SER A 112 16.93 -49.21 -36.75
C SER A 112 16.31 -49.22 -35.35
N THR A 113 15.62 -50.31 -34.96
CA THR A 113 15.02 -50.42 -33.61
C THR A 113 16.08 -50.53 -32.50
N ASN A 114 17.30 -50.96 -32.81
CA ASN A 114 18.43 -51.02 -31.87
C ASN A 114 19.34 -49.79 -31.89
N ASP A 115 19.42 -49.02 -32.98
CA ASP A 115 20.16 -47.75 -33.05
C ASP A 115 19.43 -46.63 -32.26
N HIS A 116 18.16 -46.84 -31.89
CA HIS A 116 17.50 -46.12 -30.77
C HIS A 116 18.08 -46.47 -29.37
N SER A 117 19.33 -46.93 -29.29
CA SER A 117 20.04 -47.25 -28.04
C SER A 117 20.54 -46.00 -27.28
N GLN A 118 20.53 -44.82 -27.91
CA GLN A 118 20.82 -43.52 -27.27
C GLN A 118 19.84 -43.14 -26.13
N LEU A 119 18.78 -43.93 -25.89
CA LEU A 119 17.72 -43.65 -24.92
C LEU A 119 17.64 -44.69 -23.78
N ARG A 120 18.73 -45.43 -23.52
CA ARG A 120 18.72 -46.55 -22.55
C ARG A 120 19.36 -46.26 -21.18
N GLY A 121 19.95 -45.07 -20.99
CA GLY A 121 20.23 -44.46 -19.66
C GLY A 121 19.29 -43.29 -19.32
N ALA A 122 18.82 -42.57 -20.35
CA ALA A 122 18.00 -41.36 -20.35
C ALA A 122 16.54 -41.52 -19.83
N ARG A 123 16.33 -42.28 -18.75
CA ARG A 123 15.01 -42.43 -18.08
C ARG A 123 15.05 -42.22 -16.58
N GLN A 124 16.20 -42.40 -15.94
CA GLN A 124 16.38 -42.08 -14.52
C GLN A 124 17.24 -40.82 -14.37
N GLU A 125 18.32 -40.70 -15.16
CA GLU A 125 19.22 -39.54 -15.19
C GLU A 125 18.48 -38.25 -15.59
N ASP A 126 17.69 -38.26 -16.66
CA ASP A 126 16.92 -37.08 -17.10
C ASP A 126 15.76 -36.75 -16.14
N LEU A 127 15.16 -37.73 -15.47
CA LEU A 127 14.12 -37.47 -14.47
C LEU A 127 14.70 -36.87 -13.19
N VAL A 128 15.87 -37.33 -12.74
CA VAL A 128 16.62 -36.70 -11.65
C VAL A 128 17.04 -35.29 -12.05
N ARG A 129 17.57 -35.08 -13.26
CA ARG A 129 17.93 -33.73 -13.75
C ARG A 129 16.74 -32.77 -13.81
N ILE A 130 15.57 -33.23 -14.27
CA ILE A 130 14.35 -32.41 -14.31
C ILE A 130 13.85 -32.13 -12.89
N LEU A 131 13.99 -33.07 -11.95
CA LEU A 131 13.69 -32.85 -10.54
C LEU A 131 14.66 -31.85 -9.91
N ASP A 132 15.98 -31.99 -10.09
CA ASP A 132 17.00 -31.04 -9.62
C ASP A 132 16.76 -29.62 -10.18
N GLU A 133 16.35 -29.51 -11.46
CA GLU A 133 15.99 -28.22 -12.05
C GLU A 133 14.67 -27.67 -11.51
N LEU A 134 13.67 -28.52 -11.25
CA LEU A 134 12.39 -28.12 -10.66
C LEU A 134 12.57 -27.69 -9.20
N ASP A 135 13.34 -28.43 -8.41
CA ASP A 135 13.69 -28.12 -7.02
C ASP A 135 14.53 -26.84 -6.96
N GLY A 136 15.49 -26.65 -7.87
CA GLY A 136 16.25 -25.41 -8.00
C GLY A 136 15.37 -24.21 -8.36
N ARG A 137 14.42 -24.39 -9.28
CA ARG A 137 13.38 -23.38 -9.61
C ARG A 137 12.46 -23.11 -8.41
N GLN A 138 12.06 -24.14 -7.67
CA GLN A 138 11.19 -24.03 -6.49
C GLN A 138 11.90 -23.30 -5.35
N GLN A 139 13.14 -23.68 -5.02
CA GLN A 139 13.97 -23.00 -4.02
C GLN A 139 14.16 -21.52 -4.38
N ARG A 140 14.44 -21.22 -5.67
CA ARG A 140 14.53 -19.86 -6.17
C ARG A 140 13.22 -19.09 -6.02
N LEU A 141 12.08 -19.66 -6.42
CA LEU A 141 10.77 -19.02 -6.32
C LEU A 141 10.33 -18.80 -4.86
N GLN A 142 10.68 -19.71 -3.94
CA GLN A 142 10.45 -19.51 -2.51
C GLN A 142 11.34 -18.40 -1.95
N PHE A 143 12.61 -18.31 -2.36
CA PHE A 143 13.49 -17.20 -2.00
C PHE A 143 12.97 -15.85 -2.53
N GLU A 144 12.60 -15.79 -3.81
CA GLU A 144 12.01 -14.59 -4.43
C GLU A 144 10.70 -14.20 -3.74
N LYS A 145 9.84 -15.16 -3.38
CA LYS A 145 8.64 -14.93 -2.57
C LYS A 145 8.99 -14.32 -1.20
N THR A 146 9.90 -14.91 -0.44
CA THR A 146 10.30 -14.39 0.88
C THR A 146 10.94 -12.99 0.78
N GLN A 147 11.70 -12.70 -0.27
CA GLN A 147 12.21 -11.35 -0.54
C GLN A 147 11.08 -10.34 -0.85
N LEU A 148 10.04 -10.75 -1.59
CA LEU A 148 8.86 -9.91 -1.85
C LEU A 148 8.02 -9.69 -0.58
N GLU A 149 7.82 -10.71 0.25
CA GLU A 149 7.12 -10.61 1.54
C GLU A 149 7.86 -9.67 2.51
N GLN A 150 9.19 -9.76 2.58
CA GLN A 150 10.03 -8.83 3.36
C GLN A 150 9.95 -7.39 2.81
N SER A 151 9.98 -7.24 1.48
CA SER A 151 9.89 -5.93 0.81
C SER A 151 8.52 -5.27 1.04
N LEU A 152 7.44 -6.05 1.00
CA LEU A 152 6.08 -5.60 1.29
C LEU A 152 5.95 -5.15 2.75
N ALA A 153 6.37 -5.98 3.71
CA ALA A 153 6.32 -5.64 5.13
C ALA A 153 7.13 -4.38 5.47
N GLN A 154 8.31 -4.22 4.84
CA GLN A 154 9.12 -3.01 5.00
C GLN A 154 8.46 -1.78 4.39
N LEU A 155 7.83 -1.90 3.22
CA LEU A 155 7.10 -0.81 2.57
C LEU A 155 5.88 -0.38 3.40
N GLU A 156 5.05 -1.32 3.86
CA GLU A 156 3.89 -1.04 4.73
C GLU A 156 4.29 -0.34 6.02
N ASN A 157 5.31 -0.87 6.71
CA ASN A 157 5.89 -0.27 7.92
C ASN A 157 6.35 1.18 7.66
N SER A 158 7.12 1.41 6.59
CA SER A 158 7.57 2.76 6.23
C SER A 158 6.41 3.71 5.87
N SER A 159 5.36 3.21 5.22
CA SER A 159 4.16 3.99 4.89
C SER A 159 3.41 4.40 6.16
N ASN A 160 3.32 3.51 7.16
CA ASN A 160 2.62 3.77 8.41
C ASN A 160 3.41 4.76 9.28
N GLN A 161 4.73 4.58 9.39
CA GLN A 161 5.63 5.57 10.03
C GLN A 161 5.53 6.95 9.36
N ALA A 162 5.46 7.03 8.04
CA ALA A 162 5.31 8.29 7.31
C ALA A 162 3.95 8.97 7.58
N LYS A 163 2.85 8.21 7.65
CA LYS A 163 1.52 8.71 8.02
C LYS A 163 1.51 9.24 9.46
N GLU A 164 2.07 8.48 10.40
CA GLU A 164 2.19 8.88 11.81
C GLU A 164 3.03 10.15 11.95
N ALA A 165 4.18 10.23 11.28
CA ALA A 165 5.02 11.43 11.28
C ALA A 165 4.30 12.65 10.68
N GLN A 166 3.48 12.47 9.64
CA GLN A 166 2.65 13.53 9.07
C GLN A 166 1.58 14.00 10.05
N GLU A 167 0.86 13.09 10.71
CA GLU A 167 -0.18 13.40 11.69
C GLU A 167 0.40 14.09 12.94
N GLN A 168 1.53 13.62 13.45
CA GLN A 168 2.23 14.29 14.56
C GLN A 168 2.73 15.69 14.16
N THR A 169 3.10 15.90 12.90
CA THR A 169 3.48 17.22 12.38
C THR A 169 2.26 18.13 12.22
N ARG A 170 1.12 17.61 11.76
CA ARG A 170 -0.16 18.34 11.69
C ARG A 170 -0.64 18.81 13.07
N ARG A 171 -0.60 17.93 14.08
CA ARG A 171 -0.98 18.26 15.47
C ARG A 171 -0.10 19.38 16.03
N LYS A 172 1.23 19.24 15.92
CA LYS A 172 2.17 20.27 16.35
C LYS A 172 2.02 21.60 15.60
N ALA A 173 1.67 21.57 14.31
CA ALA A 173 1.36 22.77 13.55
C ALA A 173 0.08 23.46 14.06
N ALA A 174 -0.96 22.71 14.41
CA ALA A 174 -2.19 23.25 15.00
C ALA A 174 -1.96 23.80 16.42
N GLU A 175 -1.23 23.07 17.28
CA GLU A 175 -0.82 23.50 18.62
C GLU A 175 -0.07 24.83 18.56
N LEU A 176 0.99 24.91 17.73
CA LEU A 176 1.74 26.14 17.52
C LEU A 176 0.90 27.25 16.87
N GLY A 177 -0.06 26.90 16.00
CA GLY A 177 -1.00 27.84 15.41
C GLY A 177 -1.97 28.46 16.43
N VAL A 178 -2.40 27.70 17.44
CA VAL A 178 -3.23 28.22 18.54
C VAL A 178 -2.44 29.22 19.37
N LEU A 179 -1.19 28.88 19.73
CA LEU A 179 -0.26 29.77 20.45
C LEU A 179 0.10 31.04 19.65
N ALA A 180 0.32 30.90 18.33
CA ALA A 180 0.62 32.02 17.43
C ALA A 180 -0.61 32.89 17.09
N GLY A 181 -1.81 32.45 17.48
CA GLY A 181 -3.07 33.13 17.17
C GLY A 181 -3.62 32.86 15.77
N THR A 182 -2.96 32.04 14.95
CA THR A 182 -3.33 31.77 13.55
C THR A 182 -4.37 30.66 13.40
N GLU A 183 -4.58 29.83 14.43
CA GLU A 183 -5.64 28.81 14.48
C GLU A 183 -6.72 29.13 15.52
N LYS A 184 -7.93 28.62 15.29
CA LYS A 184 -9.07 28.79 16.22
C LYS A 184 -8.85 27.97 17.50
N ALA A 185 -9.22 28.52 18.65
CA ALA A 185 -9.15 27.84 19.94
C ALA A 185 -10.56 27.53 20.46
N THR A 186 -10.72 26.46 21.25
CA THR A 186 -12.01 26.03 21.78
C THR A 186 -11.81 25.15 23.01
N GLY A 187 -12.54 25.43 24.08
CA GLY A 187 -12.40 24.72 25.36
C GLY A 187 -13.39 25.24 26.41
N PRO A 188 -13.25 24.87 27.69
CA PRO A 188 -13.92 25.59 28.77
C PRO A 188 -13.42 27.04 28.83
N GLY A 189 -14.18 27.93 29.46
CA GLY A 189 -13.77 29.33 29.54
C GLY A 189 -14.83 30.28 30.08
N ILE A 190 -14.60 31.57 29.86
CA ILE A 190 -15.53 32.64 30.25
C ILE A 190 -15.79 33.62 29.11
N VAL A 191 -16.92 34.32 29.21
CA VAL A 191 -17.20 35.52 28.41
C VAL A 191 -17.42 36.68 29.38
N LEU A 192 -16.42 37.55 29.49
CA LEU A 192 -16.51 38.82 30.21
C LEU A 192 -17.02 39.89 29.24
N THR A 193 -18.10 40.58 29.62
CA THR A 193 -18.66 41.72 28.90
C THR A 193 -18.49 42.98 29.75
N ILE A 194 -17.97 44.06 29.17
CA ILE A 194 -17.81 45.35 29.81
C ILE A 194 -18.65 46.38 29.05
N ASP A 195 -19.75 46.83 29.66
CA ASP A 195 -20.60 47.91 29.18
C ASP A 195 -20.12 49.25 29.78
N ASP A 196 -19.92 50.29 28.96
CA ASP A 196 -19.33 51.57 29.39
C ASP A 196 -20.14 52.78 28.85
N PRO A 197 -21.38 52.98 29.32
CA PRO A 197 -22.28 54.00 28.77
C PRO A 197 -21.77 55.44 28.94
N GLN A 198 -20.71 55.66 29.73
CA GLN A 198 -20.09 56.97 29.97
C GLN A 198 -18.75 57.16 29.24
N GLY A 199 -18.24 56.15 28.52
CA GLY A 199 -16.99 56.23 27.76
C GLY A 199 -15.73 56.38 28.61
N GLN A 200 -15.76 55.90 29.87
CA GLN A 200 -14.68 56.05 30.84
C GLN A 200 -13.62 54.95 30.76
N VAL A 201 -13.92 53.79 30.17
CA VAL A 201 -12.96 52.69 30.00
C VAL A 201 -11.90 53.09 28.97
N LYS A 202 -10.63 53.03 29.38
CA LYS A 202 -9.45 53.40 28.58
C LYS A 202 -8.59 52.19 28.24
N ALA A 203 -7.58 52.43 27.41
CA ALA A 203 -6.63 51.43 26.94
C ALA A 203 -5.88 50.68 28.07
N ASP A 204 -5.58 51.36 29.18
CA ASP A 204 -4.94 50.78 30.36
C ASP A 204 -5.85 49.77 31.08
N MET A 205 -7.11 50.09 31.35
CA MET A 205 -8.06 49.20 32.02
C MET A 205 -8.32 47.90 31.23
N LEU A 206 -8.32 47.99 29.89
CA LEU A 206 -8.45 46.82 29.01
C LEU A 206 -7.16 45.99 28.95
N LEU A 207 -5.99 46.65 29.06
CA LEU A 207 -4.70 45.97 29.20
C LEU A 207 -4.60 45.25 30.54
N ASP A 208 -4.94 45.90 31.66
CA ASP A 208 -4.96 45.28 32.99
C ASP A 208 -5.93 44.08 33.02
N THR A 209 -7.11 44.23 32.42
CA THR A 209 -8.07 43.11 32.24
C THR A 209 -7.43 41.93 31.51
N LEU A 210 -6.70 42.19 30.42
CA LEU A 210 -5.95 41.16 29.69
C LEU A 210 -4.82 40.53 30.53
N GLN A 211 -4.10 41.34 31.31
CA GLN A 211 -2.96 40.87 32.08
C GLN A 211 -3.38 39.99 33.27
N GLU A 212 -4.48 40.32 33.95
CA GLU A 212 -5.07 39.44 34.99
C GLU A 212 -5.60 38.12 34.38
N LEU A 213 -6.25 38.17 33.22
CA LEU A 213 -6.66 36.95 32.50
C LEU A 213 -5.45 36.05 32.14
N ARG A 214 -4.34 36.64 31.69
CA ARG A 214 -3.08 35.92 31.41
C ARG A 214 -2.47 35.33 32.68
N ALA A 215 -2.45 36.08 33.79
CA ALA A 215 -1.96 35.60 35.08
C ALA A 215 -2.81 34.44 35.63
N ALA A 216 -4.12 34.46 35.35
CA ALA A 216 -5.09 33.42 35.72
C ALA A 216 -5.18 32.25 34.72
N GLY A 217 -4.20 32.07 33.83
CA GLY A 217 -4.10 30.88 32.97
C GLY A 217 -5.01 30.88 31.74
N ALA A 218 -5.36 32.04 31.19
CA ALA A 218 -6.04 32.12 29.89
C ALA A 218 -5.15 31.63 28.74
N GLU A 219 -5.61 30.61 28.02
CA GLU A 219 -4.88 29.95 26.92
C GLU A 219 -5.07 30.68 25.58
N ALA A 220 -6.28 31.20 25.34
CA ALA A 220 -6.61 31.99 24.16
C ALA A 220 -7.65 33.06 24.51
N ILE A 221 -7.44 34.27 24.00
CA ILE A 221 -8.30 35.43 24.27
C ILE A 221 -8.65 36.13 22.95
N GLN A 222 -9.92 36.51 22.82
CA GLN A 222 -10.45 37.35 21.76
C GLN A 222 -11.20 38.52 22.39
N ILE A 223 -10.93 39.74 21.93
CA ILE A 223 -11.65 40.95 22.35
C ILE A 223 -12.44 41.43 21.13
N ASN A 224 -13.75 41.24 21.17
CA ASN A 224 -14.66 41.44 20.03
C ASN A 224 -14.15 40.65 18.79
N ASP A 225 -13.67 41.34 17.75
CA ASP A 225 -13.15 40.76 16.50
C ASP A 225 -11.60 40.76 16.41
N VAL A 226 -10.93 40.83 17.56
CA VAL A 226 -9.47 40.90 17.68
C VAL A 226 -8.94 39.70 18.47
N ARG A 227 -8.18 38.83 17.81
CA ARG A 227 -7.40 37.78 18.49
C ARG A 227 -6.25 38.42 19.24
N VAL A 228 -6.14 38.12 20.52
CA VAL A 228 -5.02 38.59 21.34
C VAL A 228 -3.85 37.61 21.21
N VAL A 229 -2.66 38.16 20.99
CA VAL A 229 -1.37 37.46 20.93
C VAL A 229 -0.33 38.24 21.75
N ALA A 230 0.90 37.72 21.86
CA ALA A 230 1.96 38.35 22.67
C ALA A 230 2.22 39.82 22.29
N GLY A 231 2.15 40.17 21.00
CA GLY A 231 2.38 41.53 20.49
C GLY A 231 1.17 42.46 20.46
N THR A 232 -0.01 42.03 20.94
CA THR A 232 -1.22 42.88 20.93
C THR A 232 -1.05 44.07 21.88
N TYR A 233 -1.26 45.27 21.34
CA TYR A 233 -1.19 46.55 22.06
C TYR A 233 -2.55 47.27 22.07
N PHE A 234 -2.71 48.20 23.00
CA PHE A 234 -3.91 49.01 23.20
C PHE A 234 -3.53 50.50 23.10
N THR A 235 -4.38 51.32 22.47
CA THR A 235 -4.24 52.79 22.45
C THR A 235 -5.62 53.44 22.48
N ASP A 236 -5.78 54.54 23.21
CA ASP A 236 -7.05 55.25 23.27
C ASP A 236 -7.42 55.85 21.91
N ASN A 237 -8.72 55.87 21.59
CA ASN A 237 -9.19 56.49 20.36
C ASN A 237 -9.15 58.02 20.46
N ALA A 238 -8.19 58.65 19.77
CA ALA A 238 -8.02 60.10 19.74
C ALA A 238 -9.24 60.87 19.20
N SER A 239 -10.15 60.22 18.46
CA SER A 239 -11.43 60.81 18.02
C SER A 239 -12.54 60.78 19.07
N GLY A 240 -12.28 60.20 20.25
CA GLY A 240 -13.26 59.99 21.31
C GLY A 240 -14.06 58.69 21.15
N GLY A 241 -14.26 57.98 22.26
CA GLY A 241 -15.05 56.75 22.34
C GLY A 241 -14.34 55.50 21.81
N GLY A 242 -14.30 54.44 22.63
CA GLY A 242 -13.66 53.17 22.27
C GLY A 242 -12.14 53.18 22.38
N VAL A 243 -11.55 52.01 22.17
CA VAL A 243 -10.10 51.74 22.27
C VAL A 243 -9.64 51.04 20.99
N ARG A 244 -8.41 51.31 20.56
CA ARG A 244 -7.79 50.59 19.43
C ARG A 244 -6.97 49.42 19.96
N ILE A 245 -7.29 48.21 19.50
CA ILE A 245 -6.64 46.95 19.89
C ILE A 245 -5.96 46.36 18.65
N ASP A 246 -4.64 46.19 18.70
CA ASP A 246 -3.80 45.86 17.53
C ASP A 246 -4.11 46.75 16.30
N GLY A 247 -4.30 48.05 16.56
CA GLY A 247 -4.62 49.06 15.54
C GLY A 247 -6.07 49.07 15.03
N LYS A 248 -6.85 48.01 15.24
CA LYS A 248 -8.30 47.97 14.92
C LYS A 248 -9.08 48.80 15.94
N ASN A 249 -10.03 49.63 15.49
CA ASN A 249 -10.95 50.32 16.41
C ASN A 249 -11.93 49.30 17.01
N VAL A 250 -12.07 49.28 18.34
CA VAL A 250 -13.04 48.44 19.07
C VAL A 250 -13.93 49.34 19.92
N SER A 251 -15.24 49.22 19.72
CA SER A 251 -16.27 49.92 20.48
C SER A 251 -16.82 49.06 21.62
N GLN A 252 -17.44 49.72 22.60
CA GLN A 252 -18.22 49.03 23.61
C GLN A 252 -19.43 48.26 23.01
N PRO A 253 -19.95 47.23 23.69
CA PRO A 253 -19.37 46.60 24.86
C PRO A 253 -18.10 45.82 24.51
N PHE A 254 -17.09 45.90 25.38
CA PHE A 254 -15.85 45.16 25.21
C PHE A 254 -16.09 43.71 25.66
N ARG A 255 -15.99 42.75 24.73
CA ARG A 255 -16.29 41.35 24.96
C ARG A 255 -15.00 40.53 24.93
N PHE A 256 -14.52 40.17 26.11
CA PHE A 256 -13.42 39.22 26.31
C PHE A 256 -13.98 37.80 26.26
N THR A 257 -13.82 37.15 25.12
CA THR A 257 -14.08 35.73 24.90
C THR A 257 -12.80 34.95 25.21
N VAL A 258 -12.81 34.12 26.26
CA VAL A 258 -11.59 33.53 26.85
C VAL A 258 -11.71 32.01 26.96
N VAL A 259 -10.69 31.28 26.49
CA VAL A 259 -10.49 29.84 26.77
C VAL A 259 -9.49 29.69 27.92
N GLY A 260 -9.79 28.79 28.86
CA GLY A 260 -8.99 28.52 30.07
C GLY A 260 -9.89 28.04 31.22
N ASN A 261 -9.33 27.73 32.40
CA ASN A 261 -10.11 27.21 33.52
C ASN A 261 -11.05 28.27 34.14
N PRO A 262 -12.39 28.14 34.08
CA PRO A 262 -13.31 29.13 34.63
C PRO A 262 -13.17 29.32 36.15
N GLN A 263 -12.67 28.30 36.86
CA GLN A 263 -12.45 28.32 38.31
C GLN A 263 -11.22 29.14 38.71
N ASP A 264 -10.27 29.39 37.80
CA ASP A 264 -9.10 30.25 38.05
C ASP A 264 -9.37 31.67 37.50
N LEU A 265 -9.92 31.75 36.29
CA LEU A 265 -10.24 33.01 35.59
C LEU A 265 -11.26 33.88 36.36
N THR A 266 -12.30 33.27 36.94
CA THR A 266 -13.38 34.05 37.57
C THR A 266 -12.97 34.65 38.91
N PRO A 267 -12.33 33.92 39.85
CA PRO A 267 -11.84 34.53 41.10
C PRO A 267 -10.81 35.64 40.85
N ALA A 268 -9.89 35.47 39.90
CA ALA A 268 -8.87 36.47 39.59
C ALA A 268 -9.46 37.85 39.23
N LEU A 269 -10.44 37.88 38.32
CA LEU A 269 -11.16 39.10 37.95
C LEU A 269 -11.91 39.77 39.12
N ASN A 270 -12.24 39.00 40.16
CA ASN A 270 -13.01 39.43 41.34
C ASN A 270 -12.14 39.64 42.60
N ILE A 271 -10.80 39.58 42.50
CA ILE A 271 -9.89 39.89 43.60
C ILE A 271 -10.20 41.31 44.15
N PRO A 272 -10.25 41.52 45.48
CA PRO A 272 -10.55 42.82 46.07
C PRO A 272 -9.58 43.94 45.61
N GLY A 273 -10.07 44.81 44.72
CA GLY A 273 -9.30 45.91 44.13
C GLY A 273 -8.90 45.69 42.66
N GLY A 274 -9.02 44.46 42.16
CA GLY A 274 -8.77 44.09 40.77
C GLY A 274 -9.84 44.55 39.78
N VAL A 275 -9.87 43.90 38.62
CA VAL A 275 -10.54 44.34 37.38
C VAL A 275 -12.00 44.75 37.58
N VAL A 276 -12.88 43.85 38.03
CA VAL A 276 -14.33 44.12 38.12
C VAL A 276 -14.60 45.37 38.94
N ARG A 277 -14.01 45.45 40.14
CA ARG A 277 -14.22 46.57 41.06
C ARG A 277 -13.55 47.87 40.61
N SER A 278 -12.54 47.80 39.75
CA SER A 278 -11.90 49.01 39.20
C SER A 278 -12.63 49.55 37.98
N LEU A 279 -13.30 48.70 37.19
CA LEU A 279 -14.26 49.12 36.17
C LEU A 279 -15.52 49.74 36.80
N GLU A 280 -16.06 49.14 37.87
CA GLU A 280 -17.23 49.66 38.59
C GLU A 280 -17.03 51.08 39.16
N LYS A 281 -15.81 51.41 39.63
CA LYS A 281 -15.46 52.78 40.07
C LYS A 281 -15.60 53.81 38.95
N GLN A 282 -15.40 53.40 37.70
CA GLN A 282 -15.52 54.23 36.50
C GLN A 282 -16.94 54.18 35.89
N GLN A 283 -17.92 53.65 36.63
CA GLN A 283 -19.31 53.48 36.21
C GLN A 283 -19.51 52.50 35.03
N ALA A 284 -18.49 51.72 34.68
CA ALA A 284 -18.58 50.65 33.72
C ALA A 284 -19.05 49.35 34.39
N ARG A 285 -19.88 48.56 33.70
CA ARG A 285 -20.47 47.33 34.22
C ARG A 285 -19.75 46.11 33.65
N ALA A 286 -19.07 45.36 34.51
CA ALA A 286 -18.53 44.05 34.16
C ALA A 286 -19.56 42.94 34.42
N THR A 287 -19.76 42.04 33.45
CA THR A 287 -20.61 40.85 33.58
C THR A 287 -19.86 39.63 33.05
N ILE A 288 -19.72 38.58 33.88
CA ILE A 288 -19.02 37.34 33.53
C ILE A 288 -20.03 36.21 33.34
N ALA A 289 -19.97 35.53 32.20
CA ALA A 289 -20.67 34.27 31.94
C ALA A 289 -19.66 33.11 31.86
N GLN A 290 -20.02 31.94 32.40
CA GLN A 290 -19.23 30.70 32.37
C GLN A 290 -19.91 29.62 31.52
N PRO A 291 -19.90 29.71 30.18
CA PRO A 291 -20.41 28.63 29.33
C PRO A 291 -19.49 27.41 29.40
N GLN A 292 -20.05 26.20 29.31
CA GLN A 292 -19.26 24.95 29.30
C GLN A 292 -18.27 24.86 28.12
N LYS A 293 -18.51 25.63 27.06
CA LYS A 293 -17.67 25.69 25.87
C LYS A 293 -17.61 27.11 25.34
N VAL A 294 -16.40 27.66 25.26
CA VAL A 294 -16.06 28.90 24.56
C VAL A 294 -15.37 28.56 23.25
N VAL A 295 -15.59 29.38 22.22
CA VAL A 295 -14.86 29.33 20.94
C VAL A 295 -14.20 30.70 20.75
N VAL A 296 -12.89 30.70 20.56
CA VAL A 296 -12.10 31.86 20.14
C VAL A 296 -11.76 31.66 18.67
N ASP A 297 -12.46 32.40 17.83
CA ASP A 297 -12.57 32.16 16.39
C ASP A 297 -11.91 33.27 15.54
N ALA A 298 -11.66 34.44 16.15
CA ALA A 298 -10.80 35.47 15.58
C ALA A 298 -9.36 34.95 15.45
N LEU A 299 -8.70 35.32 14.35
CA LEU A 299 -7.32 34.95 14.03
C LEU A 299 -6.42 36.18 14.01
N ALA A 300 -5.18 36.01 14.43
CA ALA A 300 -4.12 36.99 14.27
C ALA A 300 -3.54 36.93 12.85
N THR A 301 -3.24 38.09 12.26
CA THR A 301 -2.62 38.17 10.94
C THR A 301 -1.10 38.33 11.11
N PRO A 302 -0.28 37.28 10.88
CA PRO A 302 1.16 37.37 11.06
C PRO A 302 1.78 38.32 10.04
N LYS A 303 2.49 39.35 10.52
CA LYS A 303 3.24 40.26 9.65
C LYS A 303 4.44 39.50 9.05
N PRO A 304 4.68 39.56 7.72
CA PRO A 304 5.80 38.87 7.10
C PRO A 304 7.13 39.38 7.65
N LEU A 305 8.02 38.44 8.00
CA LEU A 305 9.36 38.74 8.50
C LEU A 305 10.26 39.25 7.36
N GLN A 306 10.87 40.42 7.54
CA GLN A 306 11.80 40.98 6.56
C GLN A 306 13.21 40.39 6.68
N TYR A 307 13.67 40.15 7.91
CA TYR A 307 15.03 39.72 8.23
C TYR A 307 15.09 38.33 8.89
N GLY A 308 14.12 38.02 9.77
CA GLY A 308 14.00 36.72 10.40
C GLY A 308 13.50 35.65 9.42
N LYS A 309 14.01 34.43 9.55
CA LYS A 309 13.54 33.24 8.84
C LYS A 309 13.43 32.08 9.84
N PRO A 310 12.46 31.16 9.71
CA PRO A 310 12.49 29.90 10.45
C PRO A 310 13.81 29.16 10.18
N ALA A 311 14.35 28.49 11.20
CA ALA A 311 15.49 27.59 11.01
C ALA A 311 15.08 26.42 10.11
N ALA A 312 16.03 25.90 9.33
CA ALA A 312 15.87 24.59 8.71
C ALA A 312 15.80 23.50 9.81
N LYS A 313 15.13 22.40 9.49
CA LYS A 313 14.91 21.25 10.37
C LYS A 313 15.53 20.00 9.76
#